data_AF-A0A9P3GRS0-F1
#
_entry.id   AF-A0A9P3GRS0-F1
#
_cell.length_a   1.000
_cell.length_b   1.000
_cell.length_c   1.000
_cell.angle_alpha   90.00
_cell.angle_beta   90.00
_cell.angle_gamma   90.00
#
_symmetry.space_group_name_H-M   'P 1'
#
loop_
_entity.id
_entity.type
_entity.pdbx_description
1 polymer ?
#
loop_
_entity_poly.entity_id
_entity_poly.type
_entity_poly.pdbx_seq_one_letter_code
_entity_poly.pdbx_strand_id
1 'polypeptide(L)'
;MIKSTTPHLSEGEILLLRESWIERLVAAAKASGAKIPPRKRAGTPEQEACQPAVKTAIKKRRTLASTPKTKPSSNPSAPSASAQDVVDLTAELSADEATPTPAGLAPPAPVPALSKPQVKRGHAPKAPEVRPDGSLLSWGYGRKLSAAEAAAQRAREREKEQAEAEAKARLEERRRHLEAAKAEQKKQEQREKAAERQRKCRANKVKKEMQAGKRNSQGKLLKKMVLGQDKAVAGLASAERAELSRPGKTMWKMKRNGVRGGVRQLRHSRMNWYHPYLWSLIDVIAPRTGWSAQKIVQQLQRQAPHLFATLNRGTVHKWFSKSGKGWSQATKRNVERRAALARSGRAGILNECPEIVEEVKSKLEALRASHVAVTVVVVRALMLAVIKEKKPELLTRFSCSEVGATRRVRDILRVLTSS
;
A
#
# COMPACT_ATOMS: atom_id res chain seq x y z
N MET A 1 -34.30 -34.30 26.20
CA MET A 1 -33.27 -34.98 27.02
C MET A 1 -32.88 -36.27 26.32
N ILE A 2 -31.80 -36.29 25.54
CA ILE A 2 -31.04 -37.51 25.21
C ILE A 2 -29.58 -37.07 25.26
N LYS A 3 -28.91 -37.44 26.35
CA LYS A 3 -27.50 -37.13 26.61
C LYS A 3 -26.65 -38.22 25.95
N SER A 4 -25.69 -37.79 25.14
CA SER A 4 -24.33 -38.32 25.00
C SER A 4 -24.10 -39.83 25.22
N THR A 5 -23.84 -40.54 24.12
CA THR A 5 -22.99 -41.74 24.13
C THR A 5 -22.16 -41.79 22.84
N THR A 6 -21.23 -40.85 22.67
CA THR A 6 -20.03 -41.18 21.88
C THR A 6 -19.10 -41.97 22.82
N PRO A 7 -18.79 -43.25 22.52
CA PRO A 7 -17.87 -44.00 23.35
C PRO A 7 -16.53 -43.26 23.42
N HIS A 8 -16.01 -43.11 24.62
CA HIS A 8 -14.66 -42.63 24.85
C HIS A 8 -13.68 -43.61 24.21
N LEU A 9 -13.37 -43.40 22.93
CA LEU A 9 -12.26 -44.08 22.28
C LEU A 9 -11.00 -43.71 23.09
N SER A 10 -10.32 -44.74 23.57
CA SER A 10 -9.05 -44.59 24.26
C SER A 10 -8.04 -43.93 23.31
N GLU A 11 -7.05 -43.23 23.87
CA GLU A 11 -6.02 -42.56 23.08
C GLU A 11 -5.27 -43.55 22.17
N GLY A 12 -5.16 -44.82 22.59
CA GLY A 12 -4.63 -45.92 21.78
C GLY A 12 -5.49 -46.26 20.55
N GLU A 13 -6.82 -46.30 20.69
CA GLU A 13 -7.73 -46.56 19.56
C GLU A 13 -7.72 -45.40 18.56
N ILE A 14 -7.58 -44.16 19.04
CA ILE A 14 -7.43 -42.97 18.18
C ILE A 14 -6.13 -43.04 17.37
N LEU A 15 -5.03 -43.52 17.97
CA LEU A 15 -3.76 -43.71 17.27
C LEU A 15 -3.83 -44.84 16.25
N LEU A 16 -4.43 -45.99 16.60
CA LEU A 16 -4.64 -47.10 15.67
C LEU A 16 -5.53 -46.70 14.47
N LEU A 17 -6.58 -45.90 14.71
CA LEU A 17 -7.43 -45.36 13.65
C LEU A 17 -6.65 -44.39 12.74
N ARG A 18 -5.74 -43.58 13.29
CA ARG A 18 -4.90 -42.68 12.48
C ARG A 18 -3.88 -43.44 11.65
N GLU A 19 -3.20 -44.42 12.24
CA GLU A 19 -2.18 -45.23 11.56
C GLU A 19 -2.82 -46.08 10.45
N SER A 20 -3.89 -46.80 10.76
CA SER A 20 -4.62 -47.61 9.76
C SER A 20 -5.22 -46.76 8.63
N TRP A 21 -5.68 -45.55 8.93
CA TRP A 21 -6.19 -44.64 7.90
C TRP A 21 -5.07 -44.12 6.99
N ILE A 22 -3.91 -43.76 7.54
CA ILE A 22 -2.74 -43.34 6.76
C ILE A 22 -2.25 -44.48 5.85
N GLU A 23 -2.20 -45.71 6.35
CA GLU A 23 -1.81 -46.87 5.55
C GLU A 23 -2.77 -47.13 4.38
N ARG A 24 -4.09 -47.06 4.61
CA ARG A 24 -5.09 -47.15 3.53
C ARG A 24 -4.92 -46.05 2.50
N LEU A 25 -4.60 -44.83 2.93
CA LEU A 25 -4.38 -43.68 2.04
C LEU A 25 -3.12 -43.85 1.19
N VAL A 26 -2.04 -44.35 1.78
CA VAL A 26 -0.81 -44.70 1.07
C VAL A 26 -1.03 -45.85 0.08
N ALA A 27 -1.80 -46.88 0.47
CA ALA A 27 -2.14 -47.99 -0.40
C ALA A 27 -3.00 -47.54 -1.60
N ALA A 28 -4.03 -46.72 -1.37
CA ALA A 28 -4.85 -46.16 -2.44
C ALA A 28 -4.05 -45.25 -3.40
N ALA A 29 -3.11 -44.46 -2.85
CA ALA A 29 -2.22 -43.63 -3.66
C ALA A 29 -1.29 -44.49 -4.54
N LYS A 30 -0.72 -45.58 -4.00
CA LYS A 30 0.09 -46.53 -4.75
C LYS A 30 -0.71 -47.24 -5.84
N ALA A 31 -1.94 -47.69 -5.54
CA ALA A 31 -2.84 -48.30 -6.51
C ALA A 31 -3.21 -47.33 -7.66
N SER A 32 -3.22 -46.02 -7.37
CA SER A 32 -3.44 -44.96 -8.36
C SER A 32 -2.17 -44.55 -9.13
N GLY A 33 -1.07 -45.31 -9.01
CA GLY A 33 0.18 -45.05 -9.73
C GLY A 33 1.08 -43.96 -9.13
N ALA A 34 0.83 -43.51 -7.90
CA ALA A 34 1.69 -42.51 -7.25
C ALA A 34 3.06 -43.10 -6.87
N LYS A 35 4.13 -42.57 -7.45
CA LYS A 35 5.52 -42.90 -7.06
C LYS A 35 5.95 -42.05 -5.87
N ILE A 36 6.21 -42.69 -4.72
CA ILE A 36 6.79 -42.02 -3.55
C ILE A 36 8.28 -41.78 -3.84
N PRO A 37 8.76 -40.53 -3.90
CA PRO A 37 10.18 -40.27 -4.15
C PRO A 37 11.03 -40.86 -3.02
N PRO A 38 12.19 -41.48 -3.34
CA PRO A 38 13.06 -42.06 -2.33
C PRO A 38 13.48 -40.95 -1.35
N ARG A 39 13.23 -41.21 -0.07
CA ARG A 39 13.53 -40.28 1.02
C ARG A 39 15.04 -40.00 0.99
N LYS A 40 15.45 -38.78 0.61
CA LYS A 40 16.83 -38.31 0.75
C LYS A 40 17.23 -38.48 2.22
N ARG A 41 17.99 -39.52 2.53
CA ARG A 41 18.66 -39.65 3.82
C ARG A 41 19.59 -38.45 3.93
N ALA A 42 19.36 -37.61 4.93
CA ALA A 42 20.30 -36.55 5.27
C ALA A 42 21.59 -37.25 5.71
N GLY A 43 22.61 -37.19 4.86
CA GLY A 43 23.91 -37.79 5.12
C GLY A 43 24.56 -37.13 6.33
N THR A 44 25.01 -37.98 7.25
CA THR A 44 26.01 -37.70 8.28
C THR A 44 27.28 -37.15 7.61
N PRO A 45 27.89 -36.06 8.10
CA PRO A 45 29.05 -35.47 7.45
C PRO A 45 30.34 -36.10 8.00
N GLU A 46 30.86 -37.14 7.35
CA GLU A 46 32.28 -37.47 7.41
C GLU A 46 32.82 -37.85 6.03
N GLN A 47 33.93 -37.18 5.69
CA GLN A 47 34.90 -37.46 4.63
C GLN A 47 34.56 -37.10 3.17
N GLU A 48 35.65 -36.80 2.45
CA GLU A 48 35.83 -36.38 1.04
C GLU A 48 35.76 -34.87 0.79
N ALA A 49 36.86 -34.10 0.85
CA ALA A 49 38.11 -34.14 0.06
C ALA A 49 37.92 -33.80 -1.44
N CYS A 50 38.54 -32.67 -1.81
CA CYS A 50 38.93 -32.21 -3.15
C CYS A 50 37.84 -32.02 -4.22
N GLN A 51 37.55 -30.76 -4.56
CA GLN A 51 37.84 -30.21 -5.90
C GLN A 51 37.63 -28.67 -6.01
N PRO A 52 38.26 -27.99 -6.99
CA PRO A 52 38.71 -26.60 -6.86
C PRO A 52 37.73 -25.51 -7.31
N ALA A 53 37.99 -24.32 -6.77
CA ALA A 53 37.19 -23.10 -6.83
C ALA A 53 37.19 -22.40 -8.20
N VAL A 54 35.98 -22.09 -8.70
CA VAL A 54 35.77 -21.10 -9.77
C VAL A 54 35.49 -19.73 -9.13
N LYS A 55 36.47 -18.83 -9.26
CA LYS A 55 36.42 -17.43 -8.83
C LYS A 55 35.57 -16.63 -9.82
N THR A 56 34.56 -15.92 -9.35
CA THR A 56 33.96 -14.79 -10.10
C THR A 56 34.08 -13.49 -9.30
N ALA A 57 34.85 -12.57 -9.88
CA ALA A 57 35.19 -11.28 -9.34
C ALA A 57 34.06 -10.27 -9.56
N ILE A 58 33.52 -9.69 -8.48
CA ILE A 58 32.56 -8.60 -8.56
C ILE A 58 33.30 -7.27 -8.34
N LYS A 59 33.42 -6.53 -9.43
CA LYS A 59 34.09 -5.23 -9.60
C LYS A 59 33.30 -4.13 -8.89
N LYS A 60 33.86 -3.54 -7.83
CA LYS A 60 33.33 -2.35 -7.14
C LYS A 60 33.61 -1.09 -7.97
N ARG A 61 32.57 -0.37 -8.37
CA ARG A 61 32.69 0.99 -8.94
C ARG A 61 32.56 2.05 -7.84
N ARG A 62 33.57 2.91 -7.79
CA ARG A 62 33.78 4.07 -6.90
C ARG A 62 33.13 5.29 -7.55
N THR A 63 32.32 6.04 -6.80
CA THR A 63 31.85 7.37 -7.23
C THR A 63 32.19 8.41 -6.18
N LEU A 64 32.74 9.52 -6.70
CA LEU A 64 33.33 10.65 -6.01
C LEU A 64 32.26 11.63 -5.51
N ALA A 65 32.66 12.40 -4.50
CA ALA A 65 31.88 13.42 -3.83
C ALA A 65 31.82 14.73 -4.62
N SER A 66 30.71 15.48 -4.48
CA SER A 66 30.74 16.95 -4.52
C SER A 66 29.64 17.60 -3.66
N THR A 67 30.13 18.47 -2.77
CA THR A 67 29.65 19.72 -2.16
C THR A 67 28.15 20.06 -1.93
N PRO A 68 27.81 20.67 -0.76
CA PRO A 68 26.47 21.16 -0.44
C PRO A 68 26.32 22.67 -0.74
N LYS A 69 25.13 23.09 -1.20
CA LYS A 69 24.75 24.51 -1.28
C LYS A 69 23.44 24.77 -0.52
N THR A 70 23.44 25.94 0.10
CA THR A 70 22.67 26.44 1.23
C THR A 70 21.25 26.90 0.84
N LYS A 71 20.29 26.80 1.78
CA LYS A 71 18.93 27.40 1.70
C LYS A 71 18.98 28.92 1.91
N PRO A 72 17.95 29.66 1.48
CA PRO A 72 16.92 30.17 2.43
C PRO A 72 15.49 29.99 1.85
N SER A 73 14.44 29.69 2.62
CA SER A 73 13.72 30.52 3.63
C SER A 73 13.05 31.75 3.03
N SER A 74 11.74 31.65 2.76
CA SER A 74 10.78 32.76 2.87
C SER A 74 9.33 32.26 2.76
N ASN A 75 8.58 32.41 3.85
CA ASN A 75 7.18 32.86 3.84
C ASN A 75 7.24 34.34 4.26
N PRO A 76 6.34 35.20 3.74
CA PRO A 76 5.44 35.93 4.66
C PRO A 76 4.00 36.04 4.10
N SER A 77 2.95 35.90 4.94
CA SER A 77 2.11 36.98 5.53
C SER A 77 0.96 37.39 4.57
N ALA A 78 -0.28 37.76 4.93
CA ALA A 78 -0.92 38.30 6.14
C ALA A 78 -2.50 38.18 5.99
N PRO A 79 -3.38 39.00 6.63
CA PRO A 79 -4.06 38.69 7.90
C PRO A 79 -5.60 39.00 7.91
N SER A 80 -6.29 38.79 9.05
CA SER A 80 -7.39 39.63 9.60
C SER A 80 -7.92 39.00 10.90
N ALA A 81 -7.62 39.54 12.09
CA ALA A 81 -8.45 40.43 12.94
C ALA A 81 -9.66 39.70 13.59
N SER A 82 -9.98 39.78 14.90
CA SER A 82 -9.91 40.89 15.86
C SER A 82 -10.06 40.42 17.33
N ALA A 83 -9.47 41.21 18.27
CA ALA A 83 -9.97 41.65 19.60
C ALA A 83 -10.16 40.59 20.73
N GLN A 84 -9.86 40.74 22.03
CA GLN A 84 -9.29 41.72 23.02
C GLN A 84 -8.63 40.80 24.12
N ASP A 85 -7.77 41.16 25.08
CA ASP A 85 -7.88 42.22 26.09
C ASP A 85 -6.66 42.14 27.05
N VAL A 86 -6.18 43.33 27.49
CA VAL A 86 -5.50 43.80 28.74
C VAL A 86 -4.29 43.07 29.39
N VAL A 87 -3.48 43.92 30.06
CA VAL A 87 -2.32 43.80 31.01
C VAL A 87 -0.95 43.51 30.40
N ASP A 88 -0.07 44.50 30.16
CA ASP A 88 0.61 45.50 31.03
C ASP A 88 1.73 44.91 31.89
N LEU A 89 2.98 45.27 31.54
CA LEU A 89 4.14 45.57 32.40
C LEU A 89 5.45 45.58 31.58
N THR A 90 5.91 46.80 31.28
CA THR A 90 7.28 47.33 31.45
C THR A 90 8.49 46.43 31.16
N ALA A 91 9.34 46.83 30.20
CA ALA A 91 10.77 47.14 30.45
C ALA A 91 11.52 47.56 29.16
N GLU A 92 12.11 48.75 29.28
CA GLU A 92 13.35 49.27 28.67
C GLU A 92 13.56 49.41 27.15
N LEU A 93 13.57 50.69 26.80
CA LEU A 93 14.19 51.36 25.66
C LEU A 93 15.72 51.16 25.65
N SER A 94 16.28 50.87 24.48
CA SER A 94 17.61 51.38 24.15
C SER A 94 17.76 51.58 22.64
N ALA A 95 18.48 52.65 22.34
CA ALA A 95 18.46 53.44 21.13
C ALA A 95 19.54 53.01 20.10
N ASP A 96 19.71 53.88 19.12
CA ASP A 96 20.69 53.95 18.02
C ASP A 96 20.31 53.24 16.72
N GLU A 97 19.90 53.95 15.67
CA GLU A 97 20.59 55.03 14.93
C GLU A 97 21.72 54.47 14.04
N ALA A 98 21.48 54.46 12.72
CA ALA A 98 22.40 54.92 11.68
C ALA A 98 21.98 54.40 10.30
N THR A 99 21.43 55.32 9.51
CA THR A 99 21.43 55.34 8.05
C THR A 99 22.88 55.31 7.54
N PRO A 100 23.18 54.70 6.38
CA PRO A 100 23.55 55.57 5.26
C PRO A 100 23.08 55.11 3.87
N THR A 101 22.60 56.10 3.12
CA THR A 101 22.52 56.21 1.65
C THR A 101 23.93 56.13 1.03
N PRO A 102 24.14 55.55 -0.18
CA PRO A 102 24.09 56.31 -1.45
C PRO A 102 23.41 55.53 -2.60
N ALA A 103 22.56 56.14 -3.42
CA ALA A 103 22.89 56.89 -4.66
C ALA A 103 23.62 56.05 -5.74
N GLY A 104 22.97 55.87 -6.89
CA GLY A 104 23.56 55.21 -8.07
C GLY A 104 22.56 54.98 -9.19
N LEU A 105 22.27 56.04 -9.95
CA LEU A 105 21.44 56.10 -11.15
C LEU A 105 22.05 55.37 -12.37
N ALA A 106 21.16 55.04 -13.33
CA ALA A 106 21.36 54.91 -14.79
C ALA A 106 21.33 53.46 -15.39
N PRO A 107 21.11 53.29 -16.73
CA PRO A 107 19.82 52.93 -17.33
C PRO A 107 19.85 51.61 -18.15
N PRO A 108 18.70 51.12 -18.67
CA PRO A 108 18.64 49.82 -19.38
C PRO A 108 19.15 49.89 -20.83
N ALA A 109 20.00 48.91 -21.18
CA ALA A 109 20.51 48.68 -22.53
C ALA A 109 19.54 47.84 -23.40
N PRO A 110 19.65 47.92 -24.74
CA PRO A 110 18.56 47.67 -25.68
C PRO A 110 18.40 46.21 -26.11
N VAL A 111 17.17 45.87 -26.48
CA VAL A 111 16.71 44.59 -27.01
C VAL A 111 17.21 44.41 -28.46
N PRO A 112 17.83 43.28 -28.82
CA PRO A 112 18.26 43.04 -30.20
C PRO A 112 17.07 42.68 -31.10
N ALA A 113 17.03 43.37 -32.25
CA ALA A 113 16.04 43.24 -33.31
C ALA A 113 16.02 41.84 -33.93
N LEU A 114 14.81 41.30 -34.10
CA LEU A 114 14.55 40.03 -34.77
C LEU A 114 14.55 40.23 -36.29
N SER A 115 15.56 39.67 -36.94
CA SER A 115 15.77 39.63 -38.38
C SER A 115 14.63 38.88 -39.08
N LYS A 116 13.92 39.56 -39.98
CA LYS A 116 12.97 38.95 -40.91
C LYS A 116 13.75 38.24 -42.04
N PRO A 117 13.51 36.96 -42.34
CA PRO A 117 14.06 36.35 -43.54
C PRO A 117 13.33 36.89 -44.78
N GLN A 118 14.11 37.53 -45.67
CA GLN A 118 13.72 37.86 -47.04
C GLN A 118 13.39 36.58 -47.82
N VAL A 119 12.13 36.40 -48.17
CA VAL A 119 11.72 35.43 -49.19
C VAL A 119 11.85 36.10 -50.55
N LYS A 120 12.75 35.55 -51.37
CA LYS A 120 12.97 35.94 -52.76
C LYS A 120 11.68 35.73 -53.56
N ARG A 121 11.14 36.82 -54.13
CA ARG A 121 10.14 36.80 -55.19
C ARG A 121 10.73 36.13 -56.42
N GLY A 122 10.21 34.97 -56.79
CA GLY A 122 10.45 34.31 -58.06
C GLY A 122 9.15 34.25 -58.85
N HIS A 123 9.17 34.87 -60.03
CA HIS A 123 8.28 34.78 -61.19
C HIS A 123 6.81 34.32 -61.01
N ALA A 124 5.93 35.31 -61.15
CA ALA A 124 4.53 35.14 -61.48
C ALA A 124 4.37 34.62 -62.94
N PRO A 125 3.60 33.56 -63.19
CA PRO A 125 3.01 33.31 -64.50
C PRO A 125 1.84 34.27 -64.74
N LYS A 126 1.76 34.76 -65.99
CA LYS A 126 0.75 35.70 -66.53
C LYS A 126 -0.68 35.30 -66.12
N ALA A 127 -1.39 36.30 -65.61
CA ALA A 127 -2.84 36.26 -65.43
C ALA A 127 -3.53 36.20 -66.81
N PRO A 128 -4.50 35.28 -67.02
CA PRO A 128 -5.50 35.48 -68.05
C PRO A 128 -6.48 36.58 -67.59
N GLU A 129 -6.62 37.57 -68.45
CA GLU A 129 -7.59 38.64 -68.42
C GLU A 129 -9.02 38.06 -68.38
N VAL A 130 -9.71 38.23 -67.25
CA VAL A 130 -11.12 37.87 -67.10
C VAL A 130 -11.92 39.16 -66.94
N ARG A 131 -12.82 39.36 -67.90
CA ARG A 131 -13.77 40.47 -68.01
C ARG A 131 -14.63 40.62 -66.74
N PRO A 132 -14.89 41.84 -66.25
CA PRO A 132 -15.78 42.09 -65.15
C PRO A 132 -17.16 42.49 -65.68
N ASP A 133 -17.96 41.54 -66.17
CA ASP A 133 -19.37 41.78 -66.47
C ASP A 133 -20.17 40.56 -66.05
N GLY A 134 -20.85 40.65 -64.91
CA GLY A 134 -21.76 39.59 -64.48
C GLY A 134 -22.06 39.52 -62.99
N SER A 135 -22.98 40.38 -62.55
CA SER A 135 -23.99 40.08 -61.53
C SER A 135 -23.51 39.66 -60.14
N LEU A 136 -23.50 40.64 -59.24
CA LEU A 136 -23.44 40.49 -57.78
C LEU A 136 -24.68 39.77 -57.17
N LEU A 137 -25.60 39.27 -58.01
CA LEU A 137 -26.87 38.63 -57.64
C LEU A 137 -27.03 37.22 -58.25
N SER A 138 -25.95 36.63 -58.76
CA SER A 138 -25.90 35.19 -59.08
C SER A 138 -25.60 34.36 -57.82
N TRP A 139 -26.41 34.52 -56.76
CA TRP A 139 -26.60 33.48 -55.74
C TRP A 139 -27.49 32.38 -56.34
N GLY A 140 -26.98 31.81 -57.43
CA GLY A 140 -27.66 30.84 -58.28
C GLY A 140 -27.98 29.60 -57.48
N TYR A 141 -29.24 29.54 -57.06
CA TYR A 141 -29.99 28.35 -56.72
C TYR A 141 -29.53 27.14 -57.56
N GLY A 142 -29.04 26.10 -56.88
CA GLY A 142 -29.22 24.74 -57.34
C GLY A 142 -28.41 24.28 -58.55
N ARG A 143 -27.16 24.75 -58.74
CA ARG A 143 -26.20 23.94 -59.53
C ARG A 143 -25.94 22.67 -58.73
N LYS A 144 -26.75 21.63 -58.98
CA LYS A 144 -26.63 20.33 -58.34
C LYS A 144 -25.21 19.83 -58.59
N LEU A 145 -24.36 19.89 -57.56
CA LEU A 145 -23.04 19.29 -57.57
C LEU A 145 -23.20 17.87 -58.09
N SER A 146 -22.39 17.50 -59.08
CA SER A 146 -22.45 16.14 -59.61
C SER A 146 -22.20 15.16 -58.46
N ALA A 147 -22.84 13.99 -58.49
CA ALA A 147 -22.67 13.00 -57.43
C ALA A 147 -21.18 12.63 -57.20
N ALA A 148 -20.36 12.69 -58.26
CA ALA A 148 -18.92 12.49 -58.21
C ALA A 148 -18.20 13.60 -57.42
N GLU A 149 -18.59 14.85 -57.60
CA GLU A 149 -17.99 16.00 -56.91
C GLU A 149 -18.37 16.03 -55.42
N ALA A 150 -19.63 15.70 -55.10
CA ALA A 150 -20.07 15.54 -53.70
C ALA A 150 -19.35 14.39 -52.99
N ALA A 151 -19.08 13.27 -53.69
CA ALA A 151 -18.29 12.17 -53.14
C ALA A 151 -16.83 12.57 -52.90
N ALA A 152 -16.23 13.33 -53.83
CA ALA A 152 -14.86 13.83 -53.69
C ALA A 152 -14.73 14.83 -52.52
N GLN A 153 -15.72 15.69 -52.30
CA GLN A 153 -15.74 16.61 -51.14
C GLN A 153 -15.82 15.84 -49.83
N ARG A 154 -16.71 14.85 -49.71
CA ARG A 154 -16.81 13.99 -48.52
C ARG A 154 -15.53 13.20 -48.26
N ALA A 155 -14.83 12.75 -49.31
CA ALA A 155 -13.54 12.06 -49.16
C ALA A 155 -12.47 13.00 -48.57
N ARG A 156 -12.39 14.25 -49.07
CA ARG A 156 -11.46 15.27 -48.54
C ARG A 156 -11.77 15.66 -47.09
N GLU A 157 -13.05 15.74 -46.72
CA GLU A 157 -13.46 16.01 -45.34
C GLU A 157 -13.06 14.87 -44.41
N ARG A 158 -13.30 13.61 -44.80
CA ARG A 158 -12.87 12.44 -44.01
C ARG A 158 -11.36 12.38 -43.83
N GLU A 159 -10.58 12.70 -44.86
CA GLU A 159 -9.12 12.74 -44.76
C GLU A 159 -8.64 13.84 -43.80
N LYS A 160 -9.29 15.03 -43.83
CA LYS A 160 -9.02 16.11 -42.87
C LYS A 160 -9.38 15.69 -41.44
N GLU A 161 -10.53 15.07 -41.24
CA GLU A 161 -10.96 14.57 -39.93
C GLU A 161 -10.00 13.50 -39.40
N GLN A 162 -9.52 12.59 -40.25
CA GLN A 162 -8.51 11.60 -39.89
C GLN A 162 -7.18 12.25 -39.51
N ALA A 163 -6.70 13.21 -40.30
CA ALA A 163 -5.47 13.94 -40.00
C ALA A 163 -5.57 14.74 -38.68
N GLU A 164 -6.72 15.36 -38.40
CA GLU A 164 -6.96 16.04 -37.14
C GLU A 164 -7.04 15.07 -35.95
N ALA A 165 -7.66 13.91 -36.13
CA ALA A 165 -7.74 12.88 -35.10
C ALA A 165 -6.36 12.34 -34.76
N GLU A 166 -5.51 12.07 -35.76
CA GLU A 166 -4.13 11.65 -35.56
C GLU A 166 -3.28 12.74 -34.88
N ALA A 167 -3.44 14.01 -35.26
CA ALA A 167 -2.75 15.12 -34.63
C ALA A 167 -3.14 15.27 -33.14
N LYS A 168 -4.43 15.13 -32.83
CA LYS A 168 -4.94 15.12 -31.44
C LYS A 168 -4.39 13.94 -30.65
N ALA A 169 -4.34 12.74 -31.24
CA ALA A 169 -3.78 11.55 -30.60
C ALA A 169 -2.28 11.74 -30.25
N ARG A 170 -1.48 12.27 -31.19
CA ARG A 170 -0.05 12.56 -30.95
C ARG A 170 0.17 13.58 -29.84
N LEU A 171 -0.68 14.61 -29.77
CA LEU A 171 -0.59 15.63 -28.71
C LEU A 171 -0.93 15.04 -27.34
N GLU A 172 -1.96 14.20 -27.26
CA GLU A 172 -2.33 13.52 -26.02
C GLU A 172 -1.23 12.57 -25.55
N GLU A 173 -0.62 11.81 -26.45
CA GLU A 173 0.50 10.92 -26.15
C GLU A 173 1.69 11.71 -25.59
N ARG A 174 2.04 12.84 -26.22
CA ARG A 174 3.09 13.74 -25.72
C ARG A 174 2.76 14.29 -24.32
N ARG A 175 1.49 14.61 -24.04
CA ARG A 175 1.04 15.04 -22.71
C ARG A 175 1.23 13.93 -21.68
N ARG A 176 0.81 12.69 -21.99
CA ARG A 176 0.99 11.52 -21.12
C ARG A 176 2.47 11.27 -20.83
N HIS A 177 3.34 11.41 -21.83
CA HIS A 177 4.78 11.22 -21.67
C HIS A 177 5.42 12.29 -20.76
N LEU A 178 5.00 13.55 -20.89
CA LEU A 178 5.45 14.65 -20.03
C LEU A 178 4.94 14.47 -18.58
N GLU A 179 3.71 14.01 -18.39
CA GLU A 179 3.16 13.73 -17.06
C GLU A 179 3.87 12.55 -16.39
N ALA A 180 4.16 11.48 -17.14
CA ALA A 180 4.94 10.35 -16.65
C ALA A 180 6.36 10.77 -16.24
N ALA A 181 7.05 11.56 -17.06
CA ALA A 181 8.37 12.08 -16.73
C ALA A 181 8.36 12.95 -15.45
N LYS A 182 7.36 13.83 -15.29
CA LYS A 182 7.18 14.62 -14.06
C LYS A 182 6.89 13.75 -12.84
N ALA A 183 6.12 12.67 -13.00
CA ALA A 183 5.84 11.73 -11.91
C ALA A 183 7.10 10.97 -11.47
N GLU A 184 7.95 10.57 -12.42
CA GLU A 184 9.23 9.92 -12.13
C GLU A 184 10.21 10.84 -11.42
N GLN A 185 10.34 12.10 -11.87
CA GLN A 185 11.16 13.12 -11.20
C GLN A 185 10.71 13.33 -9.75
N LYS A 186 9.40 13.49 -9.51
CA LYS A 186 8.86 13.61 -8.14
C LYS A 186 9.17 12.39 -7.28
N LYS A 187 9.11 11.18 -7.86
CA LYS A 187 9.45 9.93 -7.16
C LYS A 187 10.94 9.86 -6.82
N GLN A 188 11.82 10.33 -7.70
CA GLN A 188 13.26 10.42 -7.45
C GLN A 188 13.56 11.43 -6.34
N GLU A 189 13.01 12.65 -6.40
CA GLU A 189 13.16 13.64 -5.34
C GLU A 189 12.71 13.13 -3.97
N GLN A 190 11.59 12.39 -3.91
CA GLN A 190 11.12 11.80 -2.66
C GLN A 190 12.10 10.77 -2.10
N ARG A 191 12.74 9.96 -2.96
CA ARG A 191 13.76 9.00 -2.56
C ARG A 191 15.01 9.72 -2.04
N GLU A 192 15.44 10.79 -2.69
CA GLU A 192 16.58 11.60 -2.26
C GLU A 192 16.32 12.31 -0.93
N LYS A 193 15.16 12.97 -0.78
CA LYS A 193 14.72 13.59 0.49
C LYS A 193 14.66 12.55 1.62
N ALA A 194 14.19 11.33 1.33
CA ALA A 194 14.18 10.25 2.32
C ALA A 194 15.61 9.78 2.68
N ALA A 195 16.50 9.64 1.70
CA ALA A 195 17.90 9.28 1.92
C ALA A 195 18.63 10.36 2.73
N GLU A 196 18.39 11.64 2.45
CA GLU A 196 18.95 12.78 3.18
C GLU A 196 18.49 12.78 4.65
N ARG A 197 17.20 12.55 4.90
CA ARG A 197 16.67 12.40 6.28
C ARG A 197 17.36 11.26 7.03
N GLN A 198 17.60 10.12 6.37
CA GLN A 198 18.32 9.01 6.98
C GLN A 198 19.79 9.37 7.26
N ARG A 199 20.48 10.05 6.35
CA ARG A 199 21.85 10.53 6.56
C ARG A 199 21.92 11.48 7.76
N LYS A 200 21.01 12.46 7.85
CA LYS A 200 20.88 13.40 8.99
C LYS A 200 20.60 12.67 10.30
N CYS A 201 19.67 11.72 10.30
CA CYS A 201 19.37 10.93 11.49
C CYS A 201 20.58 10.10 11.97
N ARG A 202 21.33 9.49 11.05
CA ARG A 202 22.55 8.75 11.38
C ARG A 202 23.65 9.67 11.91
N ALA A 203 23.86 10.83 11.28
CA ALA A 203 24.84 11.82 11.73
C ALA A 203 24.51 12.34 13.14
N ASN A 204 23.24 12.70 13.40
CA ASN A 204 22.80 13.15 14.73
C ASN A 204 22.95 12.04 15.77
N LYS A 205 22.68 10.78 15.42
CA LYS A 205 22.91 9.64 16.30
C LYS A 205 24.40 9.50 16.65
N VAL A 206 25.30 9.61 15.66
CA VAL A 206 26.75 9.57 15.90
C VAL A 206 27.19 10.73 16.80
N LYS A 207 26.71 11.95 16.56
CA LYS A 207 27.00 13.12 17.42
C LYS A 207 26.55 12.90 18.86
N LYS A 208 25.32 12.40 19.07
CA LYS A 208 24.82 12.05 20.41
C LYS A 208 25.65 10.95 21.07
N GLU A 209 26.12 9.96 20.31
CA GLU A 209 26.99 8.89 20.82
C GLU A 209 28.40 9.41 21.18
N MET A 210 28.93 10.39 20.45
CA MET A 210 30.19 11.07 20.79
C MET A 210 30.05 11.92 22.06
N GLN A 211 28.99 12.73 22.17
CA GLN A 211 28.70 13.52 23.36
C GLN A 211 28.50 12.65 24.61
N ALA A 212 27.91 11.46 24.46
CA ALA A 212 27.73 10.50 25.54
C ALA A 212 29.01 9.69 25.89
N GLY A 213 30.18 10.01 25.31
CA GLY A 213 31.44 9.30 25.55
C GLY A 213 31.47 7.86 25.02
N LYS A 214 30.49 7.44 24.22
CA LYS A 214 30.43 6.07 23.66
C LYS A 214 31.32 5.90 22.43
N ARG A 215 31.71 7.00 21.79
CA ARG A 215 32.61 7.03 20.63
C ARG A 215 33.77 7.97 20.89
N ASN A 216 34.94 7.64 20.35
CA ASN A 216 36.10 8.54 20.38
C ASN A 216 35.91 9.72 19.40
N SER A 217 36.84 10.68 19.41
CA SER A 217 36.88 11.83 18.49
C SER A 217 36.87 11.42 17.01
N GLN A 218 37.38 10.22 16.69
CA GLN A 218 37.35 9.64 15.35
C GLN A 218 36.02 8.93 14.99
N GLY A 219 35.01 8.97 15.85
CA GLY A 219 33.70 8.36 15.63
C GLY A 219 33.67 6.83 15.71
N LYS A 220 34.76 6.18 16.13
CA LYS A 220 34.81 4.74 16.43
C LYS A 220 34.21 4.50 17.82
N LEU A 221 33.44 3.42 17.96
CA LEU A 221 32.93 3.00 19.27
C LEU A 221 34.11 2.73 20.19
N LEU A 222 34.15 3.40 21.34
CA LEU A 222 35.07 3.06 22.42
C LEU A 222 34.68 1.66 22.87
N LYS A 223 35.48 0.67 22.47
CA LYS A 223 35.40 -0.68 23.01
C LYS A 223 35.64 -0.49 24.49
N LYS A 224 34.58 -0.58 25.31
CA LYS A 224 34.72 -0.50 26.76
C LYS A 224 35.80 -1.51 27.11
N MET A 225 36.99 -1.02 27.44
CA MET A 225 37.94 -1.78 28.23
C MET A 225 37.23 -1.96 29.56
N VAL A 226 36.44 -3.02 29.64
CA VAL A 226 36.06 -3.61 30.90
C VAL A 226 37.37 -4.19 31.41
N LEU A 227 38.20 -3.31 31.98
CA LEU A 227 39.25 -3.62 32.93
C LEU A 227 38.55 -4.12 34.19
N GLY A 228 37.96 -5.32 34.09
CA GLY A 228 37.75 -6.15 35.25
C GLY A 228 39.08 -6.83 35.51
N GLN A 229 39.72 -6.46 36.61
CA GLN A 229 40.83 -7.18 37.20
C GLN A 229 40.40 -8.64 37.40
N ASP A 230 40.90 -9.52 36.54
CA ASP A 230 40.82 -10.95 36.75
C ASP A 230 41.73 -11.30 37.95
N LYS A 231 41.14 -11.47 39.13
CA LYS A 231 41.74 -12.29 40.18
C LYS A 231 41.80 -13.72 39.63
N ALA A 232 43.02 -14.24 39.57
CA ALA A 232 43.34 -15.56 39.07
C ALA A 232 42.55 -16.66 39.80
N VAL A 233 41.65 -17.32 39.08
CA VAL A 233 41.23 -18.68 39.39
C VAL A 233 41.57 -19.51 38.16
N ALA A 234 42.69 -20.22 38.27
CA ALA A 234 43.15 -21.16 37.28
C ALA A 234 42.26 -22.41 37.30
N GLY A 235 41.89 -22.89 36.13
CA GLY A 235 41.55 -24.31 35.96
C GLY A 235 40.07 -24.68 35.78
N LEU A 236 39.29 -23.96 34.97
CA LEU A 236 38.07 -24.55 34.37
C LEU A 236 37.90 -24.08 32.92
N ALA A 237 38.04 -25.05 32.01
CA ALA A 237 37.55 -25.15 30.63
C ALA A 237 37.30 -23.84 29.85
N SER A 238 38.21 -23.53 28.93
CA SER A 238 38.20 -22.40 27.99
C SER A 238 37.03 -22.33 27.00
N ALA A 239 36.02 -23.19 27.09
CA ALA A 239 34.83 -23.16 26.23
C ALA A 239 33.69 -22.28 26.77
N GLU A 240 33.68 -21.92 28.06
CA GLU A 240 32.52 -21.29 28.70
C GLU A 240 32.68 -19.79 29.00
N ARG A 241 33.89 -19.24 28.85
CA ARG A 241 34.17 -17.82 29.14
C ARG A 241 33.58 -16.85 28.09
N ALA A 242 33.29 -17.35 26.88
CA ALA A 242 32.59 -16.60 25.83
C ALA A 242 31.06 -16.54 26.03
N GLU A 243 30.51 -17.42 26.88
CA GLU A 243 29.09 -17.47 27.23
C GLU A 243 28.77 -16.42 28.30
N LEU A 244 29.63 -16.31 29.32
CA LEU A 244 29.47 -15.45 30.51
C LEU A 244 29.66 -13.94 30.25
N SER A 245 30.49 -13.53 29.29
CA SER A 245 30.73 -12.08 29.02
C SER A 245 29.63 -11.39 28.22
N ARG A 246 28.53 -12.09 27.90
CA ARG A 246 27.38 -11.51 27.20
C ARG A 246 26.25 -11.25 28.20
N PRO A 247 26.20 -10.07 28.83
CA PRO A 247 25.20 -9.76 29.85
C PRO A 247 23.79 -9.95 29.26
N GLY A 248 23.02 -10.86 29.86
CA GLY A 248 21.58 -11.02 29.60
C GLY A 248 21.18 -11.67 28.27
N LYS A 249 21.99 -12.57 27.71
CA LYS A 249 21.81 -13.23 26.39
C LYS A 249 20.45 -13.91 26.16
N THR A 250 19.72 -14.29 27.22
CA THR A 250 18.43 -15.00 27.14
C THR A 250 17.23 -14.05 27.02
N MET A 251 17.14 -12.97 27.83
CA MET A 251 15.92 -12.14 27.84
C MET A 251 15.73 -11.25 26.60
N TRP A 252 16.79 -10.68 26.02
CA TRP A 252 16.62 -9.80 24.85
C TRP A 252 16.33 -10.56 23.55
N LYS A 253 16.76 -11.84 23.46
CA LYS A 253 16.41 -12.73 22.35
C LYS A 253 14.98 -13.24 22.47
N MET A 254 14.52 -13.60 23.67
CA MET A 254 13.13 -14.03 23.89
C MET A 254 12.11 -12.91 23.65
N LYS A 255 12.48 -11.62 23.82
CA LYS A 255 11.60 -10.49 23.47
C LYS A 255 11.56 -10.15 21.97
N ARG A 256 12.41 -10.76 21.13
CA ARG A 256 12.46 -10.50 19.69
C ARG A 256 11.73 -11.60 18.90
N ASN A 257 10.41 -11.51 18.89
CA ASN A 257 9.52 -12.46 18.20
C ASN A 257 9.50 -12.33 16.66
N GLY A 258 10.44 -11.59 16.05
CA GLY A 258 10.50 -11.43 14.60
C GLY A 258 11.38 -12.47 13.92
N VAL A 259 10.93 -12.95 12.77
CA VAL A 259 11.74 -13.76 11.84
C VAL A 259 13.03 -12.99 11.56
N ARG A 260 14.20 -13.62 11.84
CA ARG A 260 15.56 -13.04 11.75
C ARG A 260 15.93 -11.98 12.81
N GLY A 261 15.34 -12.01 14.00
CA GLY A 261 15.78 -11.17 15.12
C GLY A 261 15.38 -9.69 14.99
N GLY A 262 14.44 -9.39 14.11
CA GLY A 262 13.72 -8.11 14.11
C GLY A 262 12.71 -8.04 15.25
N VAL A 263 12.37 -6.83 15.70
CA VAL A 263 11.17 -6.63 16.51
C VAL A 263 9.98 -6.90 15.58
N ARG A 264 9.14 -7.89 15.90
CA ARG A 264 7.81 -8.01 15.30
C ARG A 264 7.08 -6.73 15.70
N GLN A 265 7.10 -5.73 14.82
CA GLN A 265 6.20 -4.60 14.97
C GLN A 265 4.81 -5.22 14.98
N LEU A 266 4.14 -5.20 16.14
CA LEU A 266 2.73 -5.54 16.20
C LEU A 266 2.10 -4.66 15.13
N ARG A 267 1.57 -5.29 14.07
CA ARG A 267 0.81 -4.55 13.07
C ARG A 267 -0.26 -3.82 13.86
N HIS A 268 -0.26 -2.50 13.79
CA HIS A 268 -1.31 -1.71 14.41
C HIS A 268 -2.63 -2.30 13.96
N SER A 269 -3.34 -2.97 14.88
CA SER A 269 -4.64 -3.54 14.61
C SER A 269 -5.60 -2.36 14.56
N ARG A 270 -5.73 -1.76 13.38
CA ARG A 270 -6.69 -0.69 13.15
C ARG A 270 -8.07 -1.34 13.12
N MET A 271 -8.87 -1.11 14.17
CA MET A 271 -10.25 -1.52 14.20
C MET A 271 -11.02 -0.81 13.07
N ASN A 272 -11.81 -1.57 12.31
CA ASN A 272 -12.69 -0.99 11.30
C ASN A 272 -13.98 -0.51 11.98
N TRP A 273 -14.01 0.76 12.38
CA TRP A 273 -15.18 1.36 13.03
C TRP A 273 -16.44 1.43 12.15
N TYR A 274 -16.30 1.34 10.83
CA TYR A 274 -17.44 1.32 9.88
C TYR A 274 -18.00 -0.09 9.65
N HIS A 275 -17.64 -1.08 10.48
CA HIS A 275 -18.22 -2.40 10.41
C HIS A 275 -19.71 -2.34 10.82
N PRO A 276 -20.65 -2.98 10.09
CA PRO A 276 -22.10 -2.84 10.35
C PRO A 276 -22.49 -3.07 11.82
N TYR A 277 -21.92 -4.08 12.46
CA TYR A 277 -22.17 -4.40 13.87
C TYR A 277 -21.70 -3.32 14.85
N LEU A 278 -20.57 -2.66 14.57
CA LEU A 278 -20.08 -1.56 15.43
C LEU A 278 -20.81 -0.26 15.10
N TRP A 279 -21.07 -0.04 13.82
CA TRP A 279 -21.69 1.18 13.33
C TRP A 279 -23.14 1.33 13.78
N SER A 280 -23.92 0.24 13.83
CA SER A 280 -25.30 0.29 14.32
C SER A 280 -25.38 0.81 15.76
N LEU A 281 -24.48 0.39 16.65
CA LEU A 281 -24.40 0.89 18.02
C LEU A 281 -24.03 2.38 18.07
N ILE A 282 -23.06 2.79 17.25
CA ILE A 282 -22.64 4.20 17.14
C ILE A 282 -23.82 5.07 16.66
N ASP A 283 -24.55 4.59 15.66
CA ASP A 283 -25.67 5.30 15.03
C ASP A 283 -26.86 5.47 15.99
N VAL A 284 -27.17 4.45 16.80
CA VAL A 284 -28.23 4.52 17.82
C VAL A 284 -27.89 5.48 18.95
N ILE A 285 -26.62 5.60 19.34
CA ILE A 285 -26.19 6.43 20.49
C ILE A 285 -26.00 7.90 20.11
N ALA A 286 -25.63 8.19 18.86
CA ALA A 286 -25.40 9.55 18.39
C ALA A 286 -26.58 10.53 18.62
N PRO A 287 -27.83 10.21 18.24
CA PRO A 287 -28.97 11.08 18.50
C PRO A 287 -29.28 11.20 20.00
N ARG A 288 -29.14 10.11 20.77
CA ARG A 288 -29.41 10.09 22.22
C ARG A 288 -28.48 10.99 23.04
N THR A 289 -27.28 11.22 22.53
CA THR A 289 -26.25 12.04 23.19
C THR A 289 -26.17 13.47 22.63
N GLY A 290 -27.13 13.86 21.77
CA GLY A 290 -27.18 15.18 21.16
C GLY A 290 -26.00 15.46 20.22
N TRP A 291 -25.46 14.43 19.55
CA TRP A 291 -24.34 14.55 18.63
C TRP A 291 -23.03 15.08 19.27
N SER A 292 -22.80 14.86 20.55
CA SER A 292 -21.52 15.17 21.20
C SER A 292 -20.54 14.01 21.09
N ALA A 293 -19.44 14.18 20.34
CA ALA A 293 -18.44 13.15 20.12
C ALA A 293 -17.86 12.58 21.43
N GLN A 294 -17.71 13.41 22.46
CA GLN A 294 -17.21 12.98 23.75
C GLN A 294 -18.23 12.10 24.50
N LYS A 295 -19.50 12.52 24.53
CA LYS A 295 -20.58 11.74 25.18
C LYS A 295 -20.82 10.42 24.45
N ILE A 296 -20.76 10.39 23.13
CA ILE A 296 -20.85 9.16 22.32
C ILE A 296 -19.77 8.15 22.74
N VAL A 297 -18.51 8.58 22.81
CA VAL A 297 -17.40 7.69 23.18
C VAL A 297 -17.55 7.19 24.61
N GLN A 298 -17.86 8.07 25.57
CA GLN A 298 -18.08 7.68 26.96
C GLN A 298 -19.22 6.66 27.09
N GLN A 299 -20.34 6.89 26.42
CA GLN A 299 -21.49 5.98 26.46
C GLN A 299 -21.17 4.62 25.82
N LEU A 300 -20.49 4.61 24.66
CA LEU A 300 -20.05 3.39 23.98
C LEU A 300 -19.07 2.58 24.84
N GLN A 301 -18.11 3.26 25.47
CA GLN A 301 -17.13 2.61 26.37
C GLN A 301 -17.79 2.10 27.64
N ARG A 302 -18.83 2.78 28.16
CA ARG A 302 -19.60 2.30 29.31
C ARG A 302 -20.44 1.06 28.97
N GLN A 303 -21.05 1.02 27.79
CA GLN A 303 -21.91 -0.10 27.37
C GLN A 303 -21.13 -1.32 26.91
N ALA A 304 -20.06 -1.13 26.14
CA ALA A 304 -19.26 -2.21 25.59
C ALA A 304 -17.76 -1.86 25.62
N PRO A 305 -17.13 -1.86 26.82
CA PRO A 305 -15.74 -1.43 26.99
C PRO A 305 -14.78 -2.26 26.14
N HIS A 306 -15.01 -3.56 26.01
CA HIS A 306 -14.16 -4.46 25.23
C HIS A 306 -14.13 -4.11 23.72
N LEU A 307 -15.22 -3.57 23.16
CA LEU A 307 -15.28 -3.17 21.75
C LEU A 307 -14.79 -1.74 21.55
N PHE A 308 -15.07 -0.81 22.47
CA PHE A 308 -14.85 0.61 22.24
C PHE A 308 -13.69 1.21 23.08
N ALA A 309 -12.91 0.39 23.79
CA ALA A 309 -11.75 0.84 24.58
C ALA A 309 -10.75 1.68 23.78
N THR A 310 -10.60 1.39 22.48
CA THR A 310 -9.65 2.10 21.59
C THR A 310 -10.31 3.21 20.76
N LEU A 311 -11.61 3.45 20.94
CA LEU A 311 -12.33 4.50 20.22
C LEU A 311 -12.02 5.86 20.85
N ASN A 312 -11.48 6.78 20.06
CA ASN A 312 -11.11 8.12 20.51
C ASN A 312 -12.14 9.17 20.05
N ARG A 313 -12.37 10.21 20.87
CA ARG A 313 -13.23 11.37 20.55
C ARG A 313 -12.92 11.97 19.18
N GLY A 314 -11.63 12.18 18.87
CA GLY A 314 -11.20 12.79 17.61
C GLY A 314 -11.58 11.97 16.38
N THR A 315 -11.71 10.64 16.52
CA THR A 315 -12.18 9.78 15.43
C THR A 315 -13.66 10.00 15.16
N VAL A 316 -14.49 10.03 16.22
CA VAL A 316 -15.94 10.26 16.10
C VAL A 316 -16.23 11.66 15.58
N HIS A 317 -15.49 12.68 16.05
CA HIS A 317 -15.68 14.06 15.59
C HIS A 317 -15.44 14.23 14.09
N LYS A 318 -14.46 13.51 13.51
CA LYS A 318 -14.21 13.51 12.06
C LYS A 318 -15.36 12.92 11.24
N TRP A 319 -16.26 12.16 11.88
CA TRP A 319 -17.40 11.57 11.20
C TRP A 319 -18.60 12.52 11.11
N PHE A 320 -18.61 13.61 11.87
CA PHE A 320 -19.70 14.58 11.86
C PHE A 320 -19.67 15.47 10.63
N SER A 321 -20.86 15.91 10.23
CA SER A 321 -21.02 16.93 9.21
C SER A 321 -20.53 18.28 9.75
N LYS A 322 -19.93 19.11 8.89
CA LYS A 322 -19.55 20.49 9.26
C LYS A 322 -20.77 21.40 9.42
N SER A 323 -21.87 21.06 8.75
CA SER A 323 -23.08 21.88 8.62
C SER A 323 -24.13 21.62 9.71
N GLY A 324 -23.86 20.74 10.69
CA GLY A 324 -24.77 20.54 11.81
C GLY A 324 -24.80 19.14 12.41
N LYS A 325 -25.92 18.83 13.06
CA LYS A 325 -26.20 17.56 13.74
C LYS A 325 -26.42 16.46 12.70
N GLY A 326 -25.43 15.60 12.53
CA GLY A 326 -25.51 14.50 11.57
C GLY A 326 -24.15 13.92 11.20
N TRP A 327 -24.17 12.72 10.61
CA TRP A 327 -23.00 12.14 9.96
C TRP A 327 -22.66 12.88 8.66
N SER A 328 -21.37 13.09 8.41
CA SER A 328 -20.89 13.65 7.15
C SER A 328 -21.27 12.73 5.97
N GLN A 329 -21.47 13.31 4.78
CA GLN A 329 -21.72 12.51 3.57
C GLN A 329 -20.58 11.54 3.27
N ALA A 330 -19.34 11.91 3.58
CA ALA A 330 -18.19 11.02 3.47
C ALA A 330 -18.31 9.81 4.42
N THR A 331 -18.79 10.04 5.64
CA THR A 331 -19.06 8.98 6.62
C THR A 331 -20.14 8.04 6.12
N LYS A 332 -21.29 8.56 5.66
CA LYS A 332 -22.39 7.74 5.11
C LYS A 332 -21.92 6.86 3.94
N ARG A 333 -21.22 7.46 2.97
CA ARG A 333 -20.60 6.71 1.85
C ARG A 333 -19.56 5.69 2.32
N ASN A 334 -18.82 5.96 3.41
CA ASN A 334 -17.87 5.00 3.97
C ASN A 334 -18.61 3.85 4.65
N VAL A 335 -19.69 4.12 5.36
CA VAL A 335 -20.54 3.10 5.99
C VAL A 335 -21.18 2.23 4.92
N GLU A 336 -21.74 2.79 3.85
CA GLU A 336 -22.27 2.03 2.71
C GLU A 336 -21.17 1.18 2.05
N ARG A 337 -20.01 1.78 1.74
CA ARG A 337 -18.86 1.05 1.16
C ARG A 337 -18.30 -0.02 2.09
N ARG A 338 -18.41 0.15 3.41
CA ARG A 338 -17.83 -0.77 4.41
C ARG A 338 -18.82 -1.77 4.97
N ALA A 339 -20.12 -1.49 4.90
CA ALA A 339 -21.15 -2.51 4.86
C ALA A 339 -20.89 -3.42 3.65
N ALA A 340 -20.48 -2.84 2.52
CA ALA A 340 -19.93 -3.61 1.41
C ALA A 340 -18.51 -4.17 1.63
N LEU A 341 -17.76 -3.84 2.70
CA LEU A 341 -16.54 -4.57 3.08
C LEU A 341 -16.80 -5.71 4.06
N ALA A 342 -18.01 -5.85 4.60
CA ALA A 342 -18.51 -7.17 5.00
C ALA A 342 -18.71 -8.05 3.75
N ARG A 343 -19.01 -7.47 2.58
CA ARG A 343 -18.73 -8.06 1.26
C ARG A 343 -17.26 -7.84 0.84
N SER A 344 -16.30 -8.04 1.76
CA SER A 344 -14.88 -7.83 1.47
C SER A 344 -14.53 -8.51 0.15
N GLY A 345 -13.72 -7.87 -0.71
CA GLY A 345 -13.33 -8.33 -2.05
C GLY A 345 -12.65 -9.71 -2.13
N ARG A 346 -12.80 -10.55 -1.11
CA ARG A 346 -12.48 -11.98 -1.05
C ARG A 346 -13.68 -12.88 -1.31
N ALA A 347 -14.91 -12.38 -1.21
CA ALA A 347 -16.09 -13.06 -1.75
C ALA A 347 -16.20 -12.91 -3.28
N GLY A 348 -15.44 -11.96 -3.86
CA GLY A 348 -15.65 -11.47 -5.23
C GLY A 348 -15.70 -12.53 -6.32
N ILE A 349 -14.78 -13.50 -6.31
CA ILE A 349 -14.71 -14.46 -7.42
C ILE A 349 -15.88 -15.45 -7.42
N LEU A 350 -16.38 -15.84 -6.24
CA LEU A 350 -17.52 -16.77 -6.17
C LEU A 350 -18.88 -16.05 -6.18
N ASN A 351 -18.92 -14.75 -5.86
CA ASN A 351 -20.14 -13.94 -5.98
C ASN A 351 -20.63 -13.81 -7.42
N GLU A 352 -19.72 -13.88 -8.40
CA GLU A 352 -20.08 -13.92 -9.84
C GLU A 352 -20.76 -15.24 -10.23
N CYS A 353 -20.72 -16.27 -9.37
CA CYS A 353 -21.24 -17.60 -9.63
C CYS A 353 -22.06 -18.13 -8.43
N PRO A 354 -23.25 -17.56 -8.16
CA PRO A 354 -24.08 -17.95 -7.01
C PRO A 354 -24.45 -19.44 -7.03
N GLU A 355 -24.62 -20.02 -8.21
CA GLU A 355 -24.91 -21.46 -8.39
C GLU A 355 -23.85 -22.37 -7.77
N ILE A 356 -22.57 -22.01 -7.85
CA ILE A 356 -21.47 -22.76 -7.24
C ILE A 356 -21.56 -22.67 -5.71
N VAL A 357 -21.94 -21.50 -5.20
CA VAL A 357 -22.06 -21.27 -3.76
C VAL A 357 -23.22 -22.09 -3.19
N GLU A 358 -24.38 -22.07 -3.83
CA GLU A 358 -25.56 -22.84 -3.39
C GLU A 358 -25.31 -24.35 -3.44
N GLU A 359 -24.63 -24.87 -4.47
CA GLU A 359 -24.29 -26.29 -4.53
C GLU A 359 -23.29 -26.70 -3.44
N VAL A 360 -22.28 -25.87 -3.18
CA VAL A 360 -21.34 -26.11 -2.07
C VAL A 360 -22.10 -26.11 -0.75
N LYS A 361 -23.04 -25.19 -0.52
CA LYS A 361 -23.87 -25.18 0.70
C LYS A 361 -24.70 -26.46 0.83
N SER A 362 -25.44 -26.83 -0.21
CA SER A 362 -26.29 -28.03 -0.23
C SER A 362 -25.49 -29.30 0.07
N LYS A 363 -24.32 -29.48 -0.57
CA LYS A 363 -23.42 -30.62 -0.30
C LYS A 363 -22.86 -30.60 1.14
N LEU A 364 -22.59 -29.44 1.72
CA LEU A 364 -22.15 -29.33 3.12
C LEU A 364 -23.29 -29.59 4.12
N GLU A 365 -24.52 -29.21 3.80
CA GLU A 365 -25.71 -29.51 4.58
C GLU A 365 -26.00 -31.02 4.57
N ALA A 366 -25.88 -31.68 3.43
CA ALA A 366 -25.99 -33.14 3.32
C ALA A 366 -24.93 -33.87 4.16
N LEU A 367 -23.69 -33.38 4.21
CA LEU A 367 -22.65 -33.91 5.10
C LEU A 367 -22.99 -33.73 6.58
N ARG A 368 -23.63 -32.62 6.95
CA ARG A 368 -24.11 -32.42 8.33
C ARG A 368 -25.30 -33.32 8.67
N ALA A 369 -26.24 -33.50 7.74
CA ALA A 369 -27.40 -34.37 7.92
C ALA A 369 -26.99 -35.85 8.10
N SER A 370 -25.87 -36.25 7.46
CA SER A 370 -25.25 -37.57 7.65
C SER A 370 -24.30 -37.64 8.88
N HIS A 371 -24.32 -36.63 9.75
CA HIS A 371 -23.47 -36.54 10.94
C HIS A 371 -21.95 -36.61 10.67
N VAL A 372 -21.50 -36.27 9.46
CA VAL A 372 -20.08 -36.21 9.11
C VAL A 372 -19.49 -34.87 9.57
N ALA A 373 -18.37 -34.92 10.29
CA ALA A 373 -17.68 -33.72 10.76
C ALA A 373 -17.15 -32.88 9.59
N VAL A 374 -17.71 -31.68 9.41
CA VAL A 374 -17.31 -30.74 8.36
C VAL A 374 -16.01 -30.02 8.76
N THR A 375 -14.87 -30.58 8.37
CA THR A 375 -13.55 -29.96 8.58
C THR A 375 -13.22 -28.97 7.46
N VAL A 376 -12.31 -28.02 7.72
CA VAL A 376 -11.87 -27.04 6.72
C VAL A 376 -11.28 -27.71 5.47
N VAL A 377 -10.61 -28.85 5.64
CA VAL A 377 -10.04 -29.63 4.54
C VAL A 377 -11.14 -30.19 3.65
N VAL A 378 -12.20 -30.74 4.24
CA VAL A 378 -13.37 -31.26 3.52
C VAL A 378 -14.08 -30.15 2.75
N VAL A 379 -14.34 -29.00 3.39
CA VAL A 379 -14.97 -27.86 2.71
C VAL A 379 -14.14 -27.38 1.52
N ARG A 380 -12.81 -27.28 1.69
CA ARG A 380 -11.91 -26.89 0.60
C ARG A 380 -11.92 -27.89 -0.55
N ALA A 381 -11.85 -29.19 -0.25
CA ALA A 381 -11.88 -30.25 -1.26
C ALA A 381 -13.19 -30.21 -2.04
N LEU A 382 -14.31 -30.06 -1.34
CA LEU A 382 -15.65 -29.94 -1.93
C LEU A 382 -15.77 -28.70 -2.82
N MET A 383 -15.35 -27.52 -2.33
CA MET A 383 -15.33 -26.29 -3.12
C MET A 383 -14.50 -26.45 -4.40
N LEU A 384 -13.31 -27.04 -4.31
CA LEU A 384 -12.46 -27.26 -5.48
C LEU A 384 -13.08 -28.27 -6.46
N ALA A 385 -13.75 -29.32 -5.96
CA ALA A 385 -14.45 -30.30 -6.78
C ALA A 385 -15.59 -29.63 -7.56
N VAL A 386 -16.47 -28.88 -6.88
CA VAL A 386 -17.59 -28.18 -7.53
C VAL A 386 -17.10 -27.13 -8.53
N ILE A 387 -16.04 -26.37 -8.21
CA ILE A 387 -15.47 -25.39 -9.14
C ILE A 387 -14.87 -26.08 -10.37
N LYS A 388 -14.15 -27.21 -10.19
CA LYS A 388 -13.59 -27.99 -11.31
C LYS A 388 -14.68 -28.53 -12.23
N GLU A 389 -15.78 -29.00 -11.65
CA GLU A 389 -16.91 -29.60 -12.36
C GLU A 389 -17.71 -28.55 -13.15
N LYS A 390 -18.06 -27.42 -12.53
CA LYS A 390 -18.92 -26.40 -13.16
C LYS A 390 -18.18 -25.33 -13.96
N LYS A 391 -17.09 -24.78 -13.41
CA LYS A 391 -16.39 -23.62 -14.00
C LYS A 391 -14.87 -23.70 -13.73
N PRO A 392 -14.14 -24.57 -14.45
CA PRO A 392 -12.71 -24.78 -14.22
C PRO A 392 -11.88 -23.51 -14.50
N GLU A 393 -12.36 -22.60 -15.36
CA GLU A 393 -11.72 -21.31 -15.66
C GLU A 393 -11.52 -20.44 -14.41
N LEU A 394 -12.37 -20.59 -13.40
CA LEU A 394 -12.23 -19.85 -12.14
C LEU A 394 -10.94 -20.22 -11.41
N LEU A 395 -10.42 -21.44 -11.56
CA LEU A 395 -9.19 -21.89 -10.87
C LEU A 395 -7.95 -21.14 -11.34
N THR A 396 -7.96 -20.59 -12.55
CA THR A 396 -6.88 -19.75 -13.07
C THR A 396 -6.79 -18.43 -12.30
N ARG A 397 -7.93 -17.90 -11.84
CA ARG A 397 -8.02 -16.65 -11.07
C ARG A 397 -8.09 -16.89 -9.56
N PHE A 398 -8.52 -18.08 -9.14
CA PHE A 398 -8.82 -18.44 -7.75
C PHE A 398 -7.86 -19.49 -7.21
N SER A 399 -6.95 -19.07 -6.33
CA SER A 399 -6.16 -19.98 -5.51
C SER A 399 -6.78 -20.15 -4.13
N CYS A 400 -7.26 -21.37 -3.83
CA CYS A 400 -7.77 -21.73 -2.52
C CYS A 400 -6.61 -22.11 -1.60
N SER A 401 -5.88 -21.12 -1.05
CA SER A 401 -4.80 -21.35 -0.07
C SER A 401 -5.36 -21.67 1.32
N GLU A 402 -4.69 -22.50 2.12
CA GLU A 402 -5.17 -22.95 3.44
C GLU A 402 -5.43 -21.80 4.44
N VAL A 403 -4.56 -20.79 4.40
CA VAL A 403 -4.69 -19.57 5.23
C VAL A 403 -5.89 -18.73 4.79
N GLY A 404 -6.26 -18.80 3.51
CA GLY A 404 -7.45 -18.14 2.96
C GLY A 404 -8.73 -18.95 3.17
N ALA A 405 -8.65 -20.28 3.04
CA ALA A 405 -9.76 -21.22 3.16
C ALA A 405 -10.29 -21.24 4.61
N THR A 406 -9.43 -21.35 5.61
CA THR A 406 -9.85 -21.33 7.04
C THR A 406 -10.70 -20.13 7.42
N ARG A 407 -10.46 -18.94 6.84
CA ARG A 407 -11.29 -17.75 7.07
C ARG A 407 -12.57 -17.74 6.23
N ARG A 408 -12.50 -18.08 4.93
CA ARG A 408 -13.68 -18.12 4.04
C ARG A 408 -14.67 -19.21 4.43
N VAL A 409 -14.15 -20.39 4.78
CA VAL A 409 -14.93 -21.51 5.30
C VAL A 409 -15.61 -21.10 6.61
N ARG A 410 -14.95 -20.33 7.47
CA ARG A 410 -15.59 -19.82 8.69
C ARG A 410 -16.72 -18.83 8.40
N ASP A 411 -16.59 -17.98 7.39
CA ASP A 411 -17.65 -17.03 7.01
C ASP A 411 -18.84 -17.76 6.36
N ILE A 412 -18.59 -18.75 5.48
CA ILE A 412 -19.63 -19.61 4.89
C ILE A 412 -20.33 -20.44 5.98
N LEU A 413 -19.54 -21.07 6.87
CA LEU A 413 -20.08 -21.84 7.99
C LEU A 413 -20.89 -20.97 8.95
N ARG A 414 -20.52 -19.70 9.17
CA ARG A 414 -21.32 -18.76 9.98
C ARG A 414 -22.67 -18.46 9.36
N VAL A 415 -22.72 -18.25 8.04
CA VAL A 415 -23.98 -18.05 7.33
C VAL A 415 -24.84 -19.31 7.48
N LEU A 416 -24.24 -20.51 7.35
CA LEU A 416 -24.90 -21.81 7.52
C LEU A 416 -25.23 -22.22 8.96
N THR A 417 -24.88 -21.42 9.97
CA THR A 417 -25.25 -21.68 11.38
C THR A 417 -26.13 -20.58 11.97
N SER A 418 -26.45 -19.55 11.18
CA SER A 418 -27.31 -18.43 11.60
C SER A 418 -28.73 -18.56 11.04
N SER A 419 -29.02 -19.68 10.36
CA SER A 419 -30.33 -20.16 9.93
C SER A 419 -30.60 -21.43 10.70
#